data_AF-A0A524Q9Y9-F1
#
_entry.id   AF-A0A524Q9Y9-F1
#
_cell.length_a   1.000
_cell.length_b   1.000
_cell.length_c   1.000
_cell.angle_alpha   90.00
_cell.angle_beta   90.00
_cell.angle_gamma   90.00
#
_symmetry.space_group_name_H-M   'P 1'
#
loop_
_entity.id
_entity.type
_entity.pdbx_description
1 polymer ?
#
loop_
_entity_poly.entity_id
_entity_poly.type
_entity_poly.pdbx_seq_one_letter_code
_entity_poly.pdbx_strand_id
1 'polypeptide(L)'
;MGGTSFDLTLIRNGVPEITTDMDIAYSIPLRVPLIDIHTIGAGGGSIARVNDGGLLEVGPDSAGAYPGPVSYGRGGSQPTVTDANVLLGRINAEAITGAGAADRAHVVACMEESIGRPLGLDAEHCAAAILAVANNQMSNAARMISVEKGH
;
A
#
# COMPACT_ATOMS: atom_id res chain seq x y z
N MET A 1 6.02 -4.37 -5.50
CA MET A 1 4.92 -4.10 -4.55
C MET A 1 4.33 -5.43 -4.12
N GLY A 2 4.35 -5.71 -2.83
CA GLY A 2 3.72 -6.88 -2.23
C GLY A 2 2.42 -6.53 -1.50
N GLY A 3 1.95 -7.43 -0.64
CA GLY A 3 0.76 -7.22 0.19
C GLY A 3 0.97 -6.23 1.35
N THR A 4 2.20 -6.01 1.83
CA THR A 4 2.47 -5.14 2.98
C THR A 4 3.43 -4.02 2.64
N SER A 5 4.44 -4.31 1.83
CA SER A 5 5.52 -3.40 1.51
C SER A 5 5.64 -3.12 0.01
N PHE A 6 6.35 -2.04 -0.29
CA PHE A 6 6.89 -1.74 -1.59
C PHE A 6 8.40 -1.57 -1.49
N ASP A 7 9.12 -2.47 -2.16
CA ASP A 7 10.59 -2.52 -2.17
C ASP A 7 11.10 -1.98 -3.51
N LEU A 8 12.11 -1.12 -3.42
CA LEU A 8 12.72 -0.41 -4.54
C LEU A 8 14.25 -0.54 -4.47
N THR A 9 14.88 -0.67 -5.62
CA THR A 9 16.33 -0.60 -5.77
C THR A 9 16.70 0.03 -7.12
N LEU A 10 17.84 0.70 -7.19
CA LEU A 10 18.37 1.27 -8.42
C LEU A 10 19.46 0.36 -9.01
N ILE A 11 19.29 -0.01 -10.28
CA ILE A 11 20.28 -0.79 -11.04
C ILE A 11 20.80 0.08 -12.17
N ARG A 12 22.13 0.24 -12.25
CA ARG A 12 22.79 1.04 -13.30
C ARG A 12 23.77 0.17 -14.08
N ASN A 13 23.68 0.21 -15.40
CA ASN A 13 24.55 -0.58 -16.29
C ASN A 13 24.55 -2.09 -15.94
N GLY A 14 23.42 -2.62 -15.48
CA GLY A 14 23.30 -4.01 -15.04
C GLY A 14 23.91 -4.33 -13.68
N VAL A 15 24.38 -3.32 -12.92
CA VAL A 15 24.98 -3.48 -11.59
C VAL A 15 24.04 -2.87 -10.53
N PRO A 16 23.61 -3.64 -9.52
CA PRO A 16 22.87 -3.09 -8.39
C PRO A 16 23.81 -2.30 -7.49
N GLU A 17 23.28 -1.28 -6.84
CA GLU A 17 24.05 -0.52 -5.87
C GLU A 17 24.21 -1.29 -4.56
N ILE A 18 25.39 -1.16 -3.94
CA ILE A 18 25.72 -1.82 -2.67
C ILE A 18 25.92 -0.75 -1.61
N THR A 19 25.26 -0.91 -0.46
CA THR A 19 25.41 -0.06 0.71
C THR A 19 25.88 -0.87 1.92
N THR A 20 26.41 -0.19 2.93
CA THR A 20 26.68 -0.72 4.28
C THR A 20 26.01 0.14 5.36
N ASP A 21 25.11 1.03 4.95
CA ASP A 21 24.41 1.97 5.80
C ASP A 21 22.91 1.66 5.72
N MET A 22 22.48 0.74 6.58
CA MET A 22 21.08 0.35 6.71
C MET A 22 20.76 0.15 8.19
N ASP A 23 19.60 0.63 8.61
CA ASP A 23 19.02 0.30 9.90
C ASP A 23 17.96 -0.78 9.74
N ILE A 24 17.99 -1.79 10.61
CA ILE A 24 16.92 -2.79 10.72
C ILE A 24 15.96 -2.43 11.88
N ALA A 25 15.01 -3.31 12.18
CA ALA A 25 14.06 -3.13 13.28
C ALA A 25 14.76 -2.65 14.56
N TYR A 26 14.11 -1.71 15.26
CA TYR A 26 14.64 -1.05 16.46
C TYR A 26 15.86 -0.14 16.22
N SER A 27 16.04 0.37 14.99
CA SER A 27 17.15 1.27 14.60
C SER A 27 18.52 0.68 14.89
N ILE A 28 18.66 -0.64 14.67
CA ILE A 28 19.93 -1.33 14.84
C ILE A 28 20.73 -1.15 13.56
N PRO A 29 21.91 -0.51 13.61
CA PRO A 29 22.72 -0.28 12.43
C PRO A 29 23.37 -1.58 11.96
N LEU A 30 23.27 -1.85 10.66
CA LEU A 30 23.80 -3.03 10.00
C LEU A 30 24.99 -2.64 9.11
N ARG A 31 26.20 -3.09 9.47
CA ARG A 31 27.47 -2.76 8.78
C ARG A 31 27.99 -3.92 7.92
N VAL A 32 27.13 -4.54 7.11
CA VAL A 32 27.53 -5.58 6.15
C VAL A 32 27.18 -5.12 4.73
N PRO A 33 27.94 -5.51 3.69
CA PRO A 33 27.58 -5.19 2.31
C PRO A 33 26.25 -5.83 1.91
N LEU A 34 25.29 -5.03 1.44
CA LEU A 34 24.01 -5.49 0.92
C LEU A 34 23.59 -4.69 -0.31
N ILE A 35 22.67 -5.26 -1.11
CA ILE A 35 21.97 -4.51 -2.15
C ILE A 35 21.21 -3.37 -1.48
N ASP A 36 21.37 -2.16 -2.00
CA ASP A 36 20.65 -1.01 -1.51
C ASP A 36 19.17 -1.10 -1.90
N ILE A 37 18.35 -1.47 -0.91
CA ILE A 37 16.91 -1.67 -1.04
C ILE A 37 16.23 -0.71 -0.08
N HIS A 38 15.36 0.13 -0.63
CA HIS A 38 14.48 0.99 0.14
C HIS A 38 13.09 0.36 0.18
N THR A 39 12.57 0.19 1.39
CA THR A 39 11.24 -0.35 1.64
C THR A 39 10.33 0.73 2.21
N ILE A 40 9.13 0.89 1.62
CA ILE A 40 8.08 1.73 2.19
C ILE A 40 6.81 0.91 2.47
N GLY A 41 6.00 1.38 3.44
CA GLY A 41 4.73 0.78 3.84
C GLY A 41 3.56 1.05 2.87
N ALA A 42 3.75 0.78 1.58
CA ALA A 42 2.75 1.01 0.53
C ALA A 42 2.48 -0.27 -0.29
N GLY A 43 1.97 -1.31 0.37
CA GLY A 43 1.55 -2.57 -0.26
C GLY A 43 0.05 -2.63 -0.56
N GLY A 44 -0.39 -3.76 -1.11
CA GLY A 44 -1.81 -3.97 -1.45
C GLY A 44 -2.74 -3.97 -0.23
N GLY A 45 -2.25 -4.49 0.88
CA GLY A 45 -2.94 -4.50 2.17
C GLY A 45 -2.74 -3.23 3.00
N SER A 46 -2.03 -2.21 2.50
CA SER A 46 -1.89 -0.95 3.23
C SER A 46 -3.27 -0.36 3.52
N ILE A 47 -3.54 -0.11 4.80
CA ILE A 47 -4.84 0.32 5.29
C ILE A 47 -5.03 1.81 4.99
N ALA A 48 -6.19 2.16 4.44
CA ALA A 48 -6.62 3.53 4.25
C ALA A 48 -7.46 3.99 5.44
N ARG A 49 -7.19 5.20 5.92
CA ARG A 49 -7.97 5.85 7.00
C ARG A 49 -7.99 7.36 6.81
N VAL A 50 -8.99 8.01 7.41
CA VAL A 50 -8.98 9.45 7.58
C VAL A 50 -8.47 9.75 8.99
N ASN A 51 -7.41 10.55 9.10
CA ASN A 51 -6.84 10.92 10.40
C ASN A 51 -7.68 12.00 11.11
N ASP A 52 -7.34 12.31 12.35
CA ASP A 52 -8.04 13.33 13.16
C ASP A 52 -8.01 14.74 12.52
N GLY A 53 -7.07 14.99 11.61
CA GLY A 53 -6.97 16.23 10.83
C GLY A 53 -7.86 16.27 9.59
N GLY A 54 -8.57 15.18 9.26
CA GLY A 54 -9.39 15.08 8.05
C GLY A 54 -8.60 14.76 6.78
N LEU A 55 -7.35 14.29 6.89
CA LEU A 55 -6.54 13.88 5.74
C LEU A 55 -6.64 12.38 5.52
N LEU A 56 -6.71 11.98 4.24
CA LEU A 56 -6.61 10.58 3.83
C LEU A 56 -5.15 10.11 3.92
N GLU A 57 -4.93 9.07 4.73
CA GLU A 57 -3.65 8.37 4.86
C GLU A 57 -3.79 6.93 4.36
N VAL A 58 -2.72 6.41 3.75
CA VAL A 58 -2.61 5.01 3.35
C VAL A 58 -1.31 4.45 3.95
N GLY A 59 -1.42 3.39 4.73
CA GLY A 59 -0.33 2.84 5.53
C GLY A 59 0.00 3.68 6.78
N PRO A 60 1.12 3.37 7.48
CA PRO A 60 2.05 2.28 7.20
C PRO A 60 1.50 0.89 7.57
N ASP A 61 0.41 0.85 8.34
CA ASP A 61 -0.22 -0.40 8.78
C ASP A 61 -0.78 -1.19 7.60
N SER A 62 -0.70 -2.52 7.71
CA SER A 62 -1.20 -3.44 6.69
C SER A 62 -2.21 -4.41 7.29
N ALA A 63 -3.27 -4.68 6.53
CA ALA A 63 -4.24 -5.74 6.83
C ALA A 63 -3.62 -7.15 6.71
N GLY A 64 -2.40 -7.25 6.17
CA GLY A 64 -1.68 -8.50 5.98
C GLY A 64 -2.39 -9.45 5.02
N ALA A 65 -2.15 -10.75 5.20
CA ALA A 65 -2.82 -11.78 4.42
C ALA A 65 -4.09 -12.32 5.09
N TYR A 66 -4.16 -12.28 6.42
CA TYR A 66 -5.32 -12.74 7.21
C TYR A 66 -5.57 -11.78 8.39
N PRO A 67 -6.77 -11.19 8.51
CA PRO A 67 -7.93 -11.36 7.62
C PRO A 67 -7.68 -10.78 6.21
N GLY A 68 -6.74 -9.85 6.06
CA GLY A 68 -6.42 -9.21 4.78
C GLY A 68 -7.43 -8.14 4.36
N PRO A 69 -7.31 -7.65 3.11
CA PRO A 69 -8.29 -6.76 2.46
C PRO A 69 -9.75 -7.22 2.66
N VAL A 70 -10.67 -6.27 2.70
CA VAL A 70 -12.12 -6.55 2.81
C VAL A 70 -12.58 -7.45 1.65
N SER A 71 -12.03 -7.21 0.46
CA SER A 71 -12.24 -7.94 -0.77
C SER A 71 -11.72 -9.37 -0.74
N TYR A 72 -11.06 -9.80 0.35
CA TYR A 72 -10.72 -11.22 0.53
C TYR A 72 -11.88 -12.01 1.15
N GLY A 73 -12.95 -11.37 1.64
CA GLY A 73 -14.12 -12.08 2.19
C GLY A 73 -13.83 -12.91 3.44
N ARG A 74 -12.78 -12.54 4.21
CA ARG A 74 -12.32 -13.26 5.42
C ARG A 74 -12.66 -12.53 6.72
N GLY A 75 -13.55 -11.54 6.66
CA GLY A 75 -13.92 -10.71 7.82
C GLY A 75 -13.01 -9.49 8.06
N GLY A 76 -12.21 -9.09 7.08
CA GLY A 76 -11.52 -7.80 7.12
C GLY A 76 -12.53 -6.66 6.99
N SER A 77 -12.34 -5.57 7.72
CA SER A 77 -13.27 -4.42 7.78
C SER A 77 -12.63 -3.07 7.46
N GLN A 78 -11.31 -3.01 7.31
CA GLN A 78 -10.58 -1.78 7.03
C GLN A 78 -10.25 -1.69 5.54
N PRO A 79 -10.63 -0.61 4.84
CA PRO A 79 -10.33 -0.46 3.42
C PRO A 79 -8.82 -0.47 3.15
N THR A 80 -8.42 -1.12 2.06
CA THR A 80 -7.01 -1.23 1.62
C THR A 80 -6.80 -0.80 0.17
N VAL A 81 -5.55 -0.74 -0.26
CA VAL A 81 -5.18 -0.49 -1.66
C VAL A 81 -5.72 -1.58 -2.59
N THR A 82 -5.76 -2.84 -2.16
CA THR A 82 -6.35 -3.95 -2.92
C THR A 82 -7.86 -3.77 -3.06
N ASP A 83 -8.55 -3.36 -2.00
CA ASP A 83 -9.99 -3.08 -2.04
C ASP A 83 -10.32 -1.99 -3.07
N ALA A 84 -9.52 -0.92 -3.10
CA ALA A 84 -9.66 0.15 -4.08
C ALA A 84 -9.47 -0.36 -5.52
N ASN A 85 -8.48 -1.22 -5.76
CA ASN A 85 -8.25 -1.81 -7.08
C ASN A 85 -9.39 -2.76 -7.50
N VAL A 86 -9.93 -3.55 -6.57
CA VAL A 86 -11.09 -4.43 -6.82
C VAL A 86 -12.33 -3.59 -7.13
N LEU A 87 -12.61 -2.55 -6.35
CA LEU A 87 -13.78 -1.71 -6.51
C LEU A 87 -13.80 -1.03 -7.89
N LEU A 88 -12.64 -0.51 -8.33
CA LEU A 88 -12.42 0.11 -9.63
C LEU A 88 -12.24 -0.90 -10.79
N GLY A 89 -12.41 -2.20 -10.54
CA GLY A 89 -12.36 -3.24 -11.58
C GLY A 89 -10.97 -3.50 -12.16
N ARG A 90 -9.89 -3.08 -11.49
CA ARG A 90 -8.49 -3.34 -11.89
C ARG A 90 -8.03 -4.74 -11.50
N ILE A 91 -8.63 -5.31 -10.47
CA ILE A 91 -8.39 -6.68 -10.01
C ILE A 91 -9.72 -7.43 -10.01
N ASN A 92 -9.75 -8.62 -10.61
CA ASN A 92 -10.88 -9.53 -10.49
C ASN A 92 -10.83 -10.21 -9.11
N ALA A 93 -11.79 -9.88 -8.23
CA ALA A 93 -11.88 -10.45 -6.89
C ALA A 93 -12.01 -11.99 -6.89
N GLU A 94 -12.71 -12.55 -7.87
CA GLU A 94 -12.92 -14.01 -7.98
C GLU A 94 -11.63 -14.77 -8.34
N ALA A 95 -10.65 -14.08 -8.92
CA ALA A 95 -9.37 -14.66 -9.29
C ALA A 95 -8.33 -14.63 -8.14
N ILE A 96 -8.66 -14.02 -7.00
CA ILE A 96 -7.73 -13.92 -5.86
C ILE A 96 -7.65 -15.27 -5.16
N THR A 97 -6.48 -15.91 -5.24
CA THR A 97 -6.26 -17.24 -4.68
C THR A 97 -6.41 -17.27 -3.16
N GLY A 98 -7.25 -18.19 -2.68
CA GLY A 98 -7.55 -18.36 -1.26
C GLY A 98 -8.50 -17.31 -0.68
N ALA A 99 -8.92 -16.29 -1.43
CA ALA A 99 -10.00 -15.40 -0.98
C ALA A 99 -11.31 -16.17 -0.80
N GLY A 100 -12.12 -15.76 0.17
CA GLY A 100 -13.52 -16.14 0.24
C GLY A 100 -14.34 -15.41 -0.82
N ALA A 101 -15.66 -15.63 -0.82
CA ALA A 101 -16.56 -14.86 -1.68
C ALA A 101 -16.55 -13.39 -1.23
N ALA A 102 -15.90 -12.53 -2.03
CA ALA A 102 -15.85 -11.10 -1.77
C ALA A 102 -17.23 -10.50 -2.02
N ASP A 103 -17.89 -10.03 -0.96
CA ASP A 103 -19.12 -9.26 -1.12
C ASP A 103 -18.77 -7.82 -1.53
N ARG A 104 -18.99 -7.48 -2.80
CA ARG A 104 -18.76 -6.12 -3.31
C ARG A 104 -19.56 -5.08 -2.52
N ALA A 105 -20.77 -5.40 -2.06
CA ALA A 105 -21.57 -4.48 -1.25
C ALA A 105 -20.90 -4.21 0.09
N HIS A 106 -20.24 -5.21 0.69
CA HIS A 106 -19.47 -5.03 1.91
C HIS A 106 -18.23 -4.15 1.69
N VAL A 107 -17.50 -4.33 0.59
CA VAL A 107 -16.36 -3.45 0.23
C VAL A 107 -16.81 -1.99 0.05
N VAL A 108 -17.92 -1.77 -0.65
CA VAL A 108 -18.55 -0.44 -0.82
C VAL A 108 -18.88 0.16 0.54
N ALA A 109 -19.57 -0.59 1.41
CA ALA A 109 -19.97 -0.10 2.73
C ALA A 109 -18.76 0.29 3.59
N CYS A 110 -17.71 -0.54 3.64
CA CYS A 110 -16.49 -0.23 4.40
C CYS A 110 -15.78 1.03 3.87
N MET A 111 -15.71 1.21 2.54
CA MET A 111 -15.15 2.40 1.90
C MET A 111 -15.94 3.67 2.26
N GLU A 112 -17.27 3.62 2.12
CA GLU A 112 -18.14 4.76 2.43
C GLU A 112 -18.12 5.10 3.91
N GLU A 113 -18.13 4.12 4.80
CA GLU A 113 -18.11 4.37 6.24
C GLU A 113 -16.78 4.97 6.70
N SER A 114 -15.66 4.39 6.29
CA SER A 114 -14.33 4.75 6.82
C SER A 114 -13.75 5.99 6.14
N ILE A 115 -14.05 6.21 4.87
CA ILE A 115 -13.42 7.25 4.04
C ILE A 115 -14.46 8.19 3.44
N GLY A 116 -15.54 7.65 2.88
CA GLY A 116 -16.54 8.43 2.16
C GLY A 116 -17.27 9.43 3.03
N ARG A 117 -17.78 8.98 4.18
CA ARG A 117 -18.53 9.80 5.13
C ARG A 117 -17.70 10.92 5.75
N PRO A 118 -16.44 10.71 6.17
CA PRO A 118 -15.58 11.81 6.63
C PRO A 118 -15.20 12.82 5.54
N LEU A 119 -15.06 12.38 4.27
CA LEU A 119 -14.56 13.23 3.19
C LEU A 119 -15.65 13.75 2.23
N GLY A 120 -16.90 13.31 2.38
CA GLY A 120 -18.00 13.63 1.47
C GLY A 120 -17.85 12.98 0.09
N LEU A 121 -17.30 11.77 0.02
CA LEU A 121 -17.05 11.02 -1.22
C LEU A 121 -17.91 9.75 -1.29
N ASP A 122 -18.24 9.32 -2.49
CA ASP A 122 -18.78 7.97 -2.72
C ASP A 122 -17.66 6.92 -2.76
N ALA A 123 -18.02 5.64 -2.75
CA ALA A 123 -17.06 4.54 -2.72
C ALA A 123 -16.04 4.58 -3.88
N GLU A 124 -16.47 4.95 -5.10
CA GLU A 124 -15.60 4.96 -6.28
C GLU A 124 -14.57 6.11 -6.20
N HIS A 125 -15.01 7.30 -5.77
CA HIS A 125 -14.12 8.43 -5.51
C HIS A 125 -13.18 8.15 -4.34
N CYS A 126 -13.63 7.45 -3.27
CA CYS A 126 -12.75 6.97 -2.20
C CYS A 126 -11.66 6.05 -2.73
N ALA A 127 -12.03 5.04 -3.53
CA ALA A 127 -11.08 4.11 -4.12
C ALA A 127 -10.06 4.85 -5.01
N ALA A 128 -10.51 5.78 -5.85
CA ALA A 128 -9.63 6.60 -6.67
C ALA A 128 -8.65 7.44 -5.82
N ALA A 129 -9.13 8.04 -4.74
CA ALA A 129 -8.31 8.83 -3.82
C ALA A 129 -7.26 7.97 -3.10
N ILE A 130 -7.62 6.78 -2.63
CA ILE A 130 -6.67 5.82 -2.00
C ILE A 130 -5.55 5.48 -2.97
N LEU A 131 -5.88 5.14 -4.22
CA LEU A 131 -4.87 4.83 -5.24
C LEU A 131 -4.01 6.04 -5.57
N ALA A 132 -4.59 7.25 -5.60
CA ALA A 132 -3.82 8.47 -5.81
C ALA A 132 -2.80 8.69 -4.69
N VAL A 133 -3.19 8.53 -3.42
CA VAL A 133 -2.28 8.67 -2.28
C VAL A 133 -1.18 7.61 -2.32
N ALA A 134 -1.53 6.33 -2.49
CA ALA A 134 -0.58 5.23 -2.57
C ALA A 134 0.43 5.41 -3.73
N ASN A 135 -0.05 5.80 -4.91
CA ASN A 135 0.81 6.05 -6.07
C ASN A 135 1.73 7.25 -5.87
N ASN A 136 1.26 8.32 -5.22
CA ASN A 136 2.12 9.47 -4.89
C ASN A 136 3.22 9.07 -3.90
N GLN A 137 2.91 8.28 -2.85
CA GLN A 137 3.92 7.76 -1.93
C GLN A 137 4.98 6.93 -2.64
N MET A 138 4.56 5.96 -3.47
CA MET A 138 5.47 5.12 -4.25
C MET A 138 6.31 5.92 -5.26
N SER A 139 5.70 6.90 -5.94
CA SER A 139 6.40 7.76 -6.89
C SER A 139 7.43 8.66 -6.20
N ASN A 140 7.10 9.20 -5.02
CA ASN A 140 8.03 10.00 -4.23
C ASN A 140 9.20 9.16 -3.73
N ALA A 141 8.98 7.91 -3.30
CA ALA A 141 10.06 7.01 -2.92
C ALA A 141 10.97 6.68 -4.11
N ALA A 142 10.41 6.39 -5.29
CA ALA A 142 11.19 6.18 -6.50
C ALA A 142 12.01 7.43 -6.89
N ARG A 143 11.41 8.63 -6.78
CA ARG A 143 12.10 9.90 -7.03
C ARG A 143 13.24 10.14 -6.05
N MET A 144 13.03 9.87 -4.76
CA MET A 144 14.05 10.03 -3.72
C MET A 144 15.30 9.21 -4.06
N ILE A 145 15.14 7.93 -4.40
CA ILE A 145 16.24 7.03 -4.74
C ILE A 145 16.97 7.47 -6.03
N SER A 146 16.26 8.07 -6.98
CA SER A 146 16.88 8.64 -8.19
C SER A 146 17.65 9.93 -7.87
N VAL A 147 17.00 10.89 -7.21
CA VAL A 147 17.50 12.27 -7.04
C VAL A 147 18.58 12.36 -5.97
N GLU A 148 18.42 11.69 -4.82
CA GLU A 148 19.44 11.67 -3.75
C GLU A 148 20.78 11.12 -4.25
N LYS A 149 20.73 10.31 -5.33
CA LYS A 149 21.91 9.71 -5.95
C LYS A 149 22.41 10.45 -7.18
N GLY A 150 21.85 11.64 -7.46
CA GLY A 150 22.33 12.55 -8.50
C GLY A 150 21.81 12.24 -9.92
N HIS A 151 20.57 11.78 -10.04
CA HIS A 151 19.93 11.44 -11.32
C HIS A 151 18.60 12.18 -11.53
#